data_AF-A0A7S3JKD9-F1
#
_entry.id   AF-A0A7S3JKD9-F1
#
_cell.length_a   1.000
_cell.length_b   1.000
_cell.length_c   1.000
_cell.angle_alpha   90.00
_cell.angle_beta   90.00
_cell.angle_gamma   90.00
#
_symmetry.space_group_name_H-M   'P 1'
#
loop_
_entity.id
_entity.type
_entity.pdbx_description
1 polymer ?
#
loop_
_entity_poly.entity_id
_entity_poly.type
_entity_poly.pdbx_seq_one_letter_code
_entity_poly.pdbx_strand_id
1 'polypeptide(L)'
;TAFLFSDTHIVNETFLEDVNNILNNGEIPNLFAAPEDYTSVTEAMKDSVKGDPKYSNMSDPELFLVFKDRCRSNIHVMLTFSPIGEDFRKRLRMFPSIVNCTTIDWFLPWPKDALSSVAHYFLEDVDLDERDGIVSICVDMQQRVRNLTKRYYDELRKYYYVTPTSYLQLIKTFKLLLEKKRDEIGTIINKFKRGLEQLKNAQSEVARLEIELTELGPKLEQSQKETNLLLIDLEKQRKIVAEKSKEVEGEERVCKEQTEVAEGIETDCKQELAKVEPILKKAIRAVSELSSGDIDEIRGIKQPSSGVKAVIKTLCLLFEVKPIKKKSDTGKEVEMNYWEPAKKGLLNSKLLKSCMNFEKDKMDPVVVASIKEITESPEYSEAELKKASKAALGLGNWVRAMVAYDEAMKIVTPKKIKLAEAQAQLKEAQEAWDSARALLAEVEEQVRKLEETFTEAEEKKKKLQKDRDDCQRKLTRAGDLIEKLAGENESWVKLLASNQESREHLVGDVLIASGVIAYLGVFINSYRKDCTKNWGEMLKEFGIKSSEEFSLQDVLGNPVEIRNWQINKLPSDSFSTDNAIILKNSDRWPLMIDPQMQANIWTKC
;
A
#
# COMPACT_ATOMS: atom_id res chain seq x y z
N THR A 1 13.30 -39.49 -67.25
CA THR A 1 13.74 -40.01 -65.94
C THR A 1 15.22 -39.79 -65.79
N ALA A 2 15.71 -39.37 -64.61
CA ALA A 2 17.13 -39.23 -64.32
C ALA A 2 17.55 -40.23 -63.24
N PHE A 3 18.64 -40.95 -63.46
CA PHE A 3 19.23 -41.90 -62.52
C PHE A 3 20.57 -41.33 -62.04
N LEU A 4 20.61 -40.85 -60.80
CA LEU A 4 21.82 -40.31 -60.17
C LEU A 4 22.55 -41.42 -59.42
N PHE A 5 23.78 -41.69 -59.83
CA PHE A 5 24.65 -42.69 -59.20
C PHE A 5 25.96 -42.02 -58.76
N SER A 6 26.29 -42.14 -57.48
CA SER A 6 27.48 -41.52 -56.88
C SER A 6 28.47 -42.57 -56.40
N ASP A 7 29.72 -42.17 -56.20
CA ASP A 7 30.75 -43.05 -55.63
C ASP A 7 30.35 -43.69 -54.29
N THR A 8 29.56 -43.00 -53.47
CA THR A 8 29.10 -43.52 -52.18
C THR A 8 28.07 -44.64 -52.31
N HIS A 9 27.41 -44.75 -53.46
CA HIS A 9 26.46 -45.84 -53.73
C HIS A 9 27.15 -47.11 -54.27
N ILE A 10 28.46 -47.05 -54.57
CA ILE A 10 29.22 -48.19 -55.06
C ILE A 10 29.70 -49.02 -53.87
N VAL A 11 28.90 -50.02 -53.51
CA VAL A 11 29.28 -51.03 -52.51
C VAL A 11 30.02 -52.19 -53.16
N ASN A 12 29.63 -52.56 -54.38
CA ASN A 12 30.25 -53.62 -55.18
C ASN A 12 30.56 -53.10 -56.59
N GLU A 13 31.70 -53.51 -57.14
CA GLU A 13 32.14 -53.12 -58.49
C GLU A 13 31.23 -53.69 -59.59
N THR A 14 30.44 -54.74 -59.30
CA THR A 14 29.43 -55.27 -60.23
C THR A 14 28.36 -54.23 -60.61
N PHE A 15 28.09 -53.25 -59.75
CA PHE A 15 27.13 -52.18 -60.07
C PHE A 15 27.61 -51.33 -61.26
N LEU A 16 28.92 -51.15 -61.40
CA LEU A 16 29.49 -50.43 -62.54
C LEU A 16 29.47 -51.26 -63.83
N GLU A 17 29.46 -52.59 -63.73
CA GLU A 17 29.24 -53.48 -64.86
C GLU A 17 27.81 -53.29 -65.42
N ASP A 18 26.82 -53.24 -64.54
CA ASP A 18 25.42 -52.97 -64.92
C ASP A 18 25.27 -51.58 -65.55
N VAL A 19 25.86 -50.55 -64.94
CA VAL A 19 25.88 -49.19 -65.51
C VAL A 19 26.58 -49.18 -66.88
N ASN A 20 27.69 -49.89 -67.03
CA ASN A 20 28.40 -50.01 -68.30
C ASN A 20 27.53 -50.69 -69.38
N ASN A 21 26.75 -51.68 -68.99
CA ASN A 21 25.80 -52.34 -69.90
C ASN A 21 24.64 -51.40 -70.29
N ILE A 22 24.10 -50.63 -69.34
CA ILE A 22 23.08 -49.59 -69.63
C ILE A 22 23.64 -48.56 -70.62
N LEU A 23 24.88 -48.08 -70.42
CA LEU A 23 25.49 -47.06 -71.27
C LEU A 23 25.79 -47.56 -72.69
N ASN A 24 26.26 -48.79 -72.84
CA ASN A 24 26.58 -49.36 -74.16
C ASN A 24 25.35 -49.88 -74.90
N ASN A 25 24.53 -50.70 -74.23
CA ASN A 25 23.48 -51.49 -74.87
C ASN A 25 22.08 -50.94 -74.61
N GLY A 26 21.92 -50.05 -73.61
CA GLY A 26 20.60 -49.57 -73.17
C GLY A 26 19.83 -50.58 -72.32
N GLU A 27 20.46 -51.69 -71.92
CA GLU A 27 19.87 -52.72 -71.09
C GLU A 27 20.92 -53.45 -70.23
N ILE A 28 20.47 -54.08 -69.15
CA ILE A 28 21.29 -54.99 -68.35
C ILE A 28 21.01 -56.43 -68.82
N PRO A 29 22.03 -57.24 -69.16
CA PRO A 29 21.85 -58.63 -69.52
C PRO A 29 21.10 -59.42 -68.44
N ASN A 30 20.18 -60.30 -68.86
CA ASN A 30 19.38 -61.14 -67.97
C ASN A 30 18.47 -60.41 -66.96
N LEU A 31 18.28 -59.09 -67.09
CA LEU A 31 17.37 -58.35 -66.20
C LEU A 31 15.91 -58.83 -66.31
N PHE A 32 15.48 -59.15 -67.53
CA PHE A 32 14.14 -59.69 -67.83
C PHE A 32 14.21 -61.17 -68.23
N ALA A 33 15.13 -61.95 -67.62
CA ALA A 33 15.33 -63.36 -67.97
C ALA A 33 14.14 -64.25 -67.56
N ALA A 34 13.35 -63.84 -66.56
CA ALA A 34 12.14 -64.54 -66.18
C ALA A 34 11.07 -64.37 -67.28
N PRO A 35 10.45 -65.47 -67.78
CA PRO A 35 9.43 -65.39 -68.81
C PRO A 35 8.23 -64.50 -68.42
N GLU A 36 7.91 -64.42 -67.13
CA GLU A 36 6.83 -63.59 -66.59
C GLU A 36 7.11 -62.09 -66.77
N ASP A 37 8.34 -61.64 -66.51
CA ASP A 37 8.74 -60.24 -66.64
C ASP A 37 8.77 -59.79 -68.10
N TYR A 38 9.28 -60.65 -68.99
CA TYR A 38 9.27 -60.39 -70.43
C TYR A 38 7.84 -60.26 -70.98
N THR A 39 6.95 -61.18 -70.57
CA THR A 39 5.53 -61.15 -70.97
C THR A 39 4.84 -59.89 -70.44
N SER A 40 5.09 -59.53 -69.18
CA SER A 40 4.56 -58.31 -68.56
C SER A 40 4.98 -57.03 -69.30
N VAL A 41 6.27 -56.89 -69.64
CA VAL A 41 6.78 -55.73 -70.39
C VAL A 41 6.17 -55.64 -71.78
N THR A 42 6.06 -56.77 -72.48
CA THR A 42 5.49 -56.80 -73.84
C THR A 42 3.99 -56.52 -73.85
N GLU A 43 3.22 -57.01 -72.89
CA GLU A 43 1.79 -56.67 -72.71
C GLU A 43 1.61 -55.17 -72.42
N ALA A 44 2.38 -54.62 -71.48
CA ALA A 44 2.36 -53.19 -71.17
C ALA A 44 2.72 -52.33 -72.39
N MET A 45 3.66 -52.81 -73.22
CA MET A 45 4.02 -52.14 -74.47
C MET A 45 2.90 -52.21 -75.52
N LYS A 46 2.23 -53.35 -75.69
CA LYS A 46 1.06 -53.49 -76.57
C LYS A 46 -0.06 -52.53 -76.19
N ASP A 47 -0.31 -52.39 -74.89
CA ASP A 47 -1.26 -51.41 -74.37
C ASP A 47 -0.80 -49.97 -74.63
N SER A 48 0.49 -49.68 -74.45
CA SER A 48 1.07 -48.34 -74.68
C SER A 48 1.07 -47.91 -76.15
N VAL A 49 1.18 -48.85 -77.10
CA VAL A 49 1.19 -48.57 -78.55
C VAL A 49 -0.18 -48.76 -79.20
N LYS A 50 -1.20 -49.06 -78.41
CA LYS A 50 -2.56 -49.34 -78.89
C LYS A 50 -3.12 -48.13 -79.65
N GLY A 51 -3.33 -48.30 -80.96
CA GLY A 51 -3.86 -47.26 -81.85
C GLY A 51 -2.83 -46.60 -82.77
N ASP A 52 -1.54 -46.92 -82.66
CA ASP A 52 -0.52 -46.47 -83.61
C ASP A 52 -0.31 -47.53 -84.72
N PRO A 53 -0.65 -47.23 -86.00
CA PRO A 53 -0.55 -48.18 -87.12
C PRO A 53 0.87 -48.70 -87.37
N LYS A 54 1.89 -47.98 -86.87
CA LYS A 54 3.29 -48.35 -87.04
C LYS A 54 3.67 -49.61 -86.28
N TYR A 55 3.00 -49.90 -85.15
CA TYR A 55 3.38 -50.97 -84.23
C TYR A 55 2.37 -52.14 -84.20
N SER A 56 1.26 -52.06 -84.95
CA SER A 56 0.17 -53.04 -84.90
C SER A 56 0.49 -54.42 -85.48
N ASN A 57 1.53 -54.52 -86.32
CA ASN A 57 1.95 -55.77 -86.98
C ASN A 57 3.30 -56.30 -86.45
N MET A 58 3.83 -55.74 -85.36
CA MET A 58 5.12 -56.14 -84.79
C MET A 58 4.98 -57.38 -83.91
N SER A 59 5.96 -58.27 -84.00
CA SER A 59 6.12 -59.42 -83.12
C SER A 59 6.58 -59.01 -81.71
N ASP A 60 6.39 -59.88 -80.71
CA ASP A 60 6.80 -59.60 -79.32
C ASP A 60 8.28 -59.22 -79.18
N PRO A 61 9.24 -59.85 -79.90
CA PRO A 61 10.64 -59.41 -79.91
C PRO A 61 10.86 -58.01 -80.50
N GLU A 62 10.10 -57.62 -81.52
CA GLU A 62 10.20 -56.29 -82.13
C GLU A 62 9.63 -55.20 -81.19
N LEU A 63 8.53 -55.50 -80.49
CA LEU A 63 7.98 -54.60 -79.46
C LEU A 63 8.93 -54.44 -78.28
N PHE A 64 9.64 -55.51 -77.89
CA PHE A 64 10.67 -55.43 -76.85
C PHE A 64 11.87 -54.57 -77.29
N LEU A 65 12.23 -54.58 -78.57
CA LEU A 65 13.25 -53.67 -79.10
C LEU A 65 12.79 -52.20 -79.03
N VAL A 66 11.53 -51.93 -79.37
CA VAL A 66 10.93 -50.58 -79.23
C VAL A 66 10.92 -50.13 -77.77
N PHE A 67 10.67 -51.03 -76.82
CA PHE A 67 10.80 -50.75 -75.40
C PHE A 67 12.23 -50.33 -75.03
N LYS A 68 13.24 -51.07 -75.48
CA LYS A 68 14.65 -50.70 -75.25
C LYS A 68 14.97 -49.31 -75.81
N ASP A 69 14.53 -48.99 -77.02
CA ASP A 69 14.75 -47.68 -77.63
C ASP A 69 14.06 -46.55 -76.85
N ARG A 70 12.86 -46.79 -76.33
CA ARG A 70 12.16 -45.85 -75.44
C ARG A 70 12.90 -45.68 -74.12
N CYS A 71 13.42 -46.76 -73.53
CA CYS A 71 14.23 -46.70 -72.32
C CYS A 71 15.50 -45.86 -72.55
N ARG A 72 16.21 -46.10 -73.66
CA ARG A 72 17.40 -45.33 -74.05
C ARG A 72 17.12 -43.84 -74.23
N SER A 73 15.97 -43.50 -74.80
CA SER A 73 15.60 -42.10 -75.06
C SER A 73 15.15 -41.35 -73.81
N ASN A 74 14.64 -42.05 -72.79
CA ASN A 74 14.00 -41.44 -71.63
C ASN A 74 14.75 -41.60 -70.30
N ILE A 75 15.78 -42.46 -70.25
CA ILE A 75 16.60 -42.67 -69.05
C ILE A 75 17.93 -41.93 -69.21
N HIS A 76 18.12 -40.87 -68.43
CA HIS A 76 19.37 -40.14 -68.35
C HIS A 76 20.17 -40.60 -67.13
N VAL A 77 21.34 -41.19 -67.36
CA VAL A 77 22.24 -41.64 -66.29
C VAL A 77 23.21 -40.51 -65.95
N MET A 78 23.21 -40.07 -64.69
CA MET A 78 24.11 -39.05 -64.15
C MET A 78 25.08 -39.71 -63.17
N LEU A 79 26.37 -39.68 -63.49
CA LEU A 79 27.43 -40.28 -62.68
C LEU A 79 28.20 -39.19 -61.95
N THR A 80 28.32 -39.31 -60.63
CA THR A 80 29.06 -38.35 -59.78
C THR A 80 30.23 -39.03 -59.11
N PHE A 81 31.42 -38.82 -59.70
CA PHE A 81 32.66 -39.43 -59.26
C PHE A 81 33.64 -38.40 -58.71
N SER A 82 34.33 -38.76 -57.63
CA SER A 82 35.44 -38.01 -57.07
C SER A 82 36.70 -38.31 -57.89
N PRO A 83 37.40 -37.28 -58.40
CA PRO A 83 38.68 -37.48 -59.09
C PRO A 83 39.83 -37.83 -58.13
N ILE A 84 39.56 -37.86 -56.82
CA ILE A 84 40.54 -38.10 -55.77
C ILE A 84 40.67 -39.61 -55.53
N GLY A 85 41.91 -40.10 -55.55
CA GLY A 85 42.24 -41.51 -55.31
C GLY A 85 42.56 -42.28 -56.58
N GLU A 86 42.93 -43.56 -56.42
CA GLU A 86 43.24 -44.43 -57.55
C GLU A 86 42.01 -45.13 -58.14
N ASP A 87 40.95 -45.28 -57.35
CA ASP A 87 39.79 -46.10 -57.71
C ASP A 87 39.04 -45.53 -58.90
N PHE A 88 38.89 -44.21 -58.97
CA PHE A 88 38.34 -43.54 -60.15
C PHE A 88 39.13 -43.90 -61.43
N ARG A 89 40.47 -43.83 -61.40
CA ARG A 89 41.32 -44.19 -62.54
C ARG A 89 41.29 -45.69 -62.86
N LYS A 90 41.09 -46.55 -61.86
CA LYS A 90 40.90 -48.00 -62.07
C LYS A 90 39.55 -48.26 -62.75
N ARG A 91 38.47 -47.67 -62.24
CA ARG A 91 37.10 -47.78 -62.78
C ARG A 91 37.01 -47.28 -64.22
N LEU A 92 37.61 -46.14 -64.54
CA LEU A 92 37.65 -45.64 -65.93
C LEU A 92 38.38 -46.59 -66.90
N ARG A 93 39.40 -47.32 -66.43
CA ARG A 93 40.12 -48.33 -67.24
C ARG A 93 39.33 -49.62 -67.38
N MET A 94 38.61 -50.03 -66.34
CA MET A 94 37.78 -51.25 -66.35
C MET A 94 36.50 -51.07 -67.17
N PHE A 95 35.90 -49.87 -67.14
CA PHE A 95 34.62 -49.57 -67.76
C PHE A 95 34.71 -48.36 -68.72
N PRO A 96 35.19 -48.56 -69.97
CA PRO A 96 35.40 -47.45 -70.92
C PRO A 96 34.13 -46.71 -71.34
N SER A 97 32.94 -47.33 -71.23
CA SER A 97 31.67 -46.69 -71.57
C SER A 97 31.37 -45.46 -70.73
N ILE A 98 31.90 -45.41 -69.50
CA ILE A 98 31.77 -44.25 -68.62
C ILE A 98 32.36 -43.02 -69.31
N VAL A 99 33.45 -43.15 -70.07
CA VAL A 99 34.07 -42.03 -70.80
C VAL A 99 33.45 -41.88 -72.19
N ASN A 100 33.23 -42.99 -72.90
CA ASN A 100 32.83 -42.94 -74.31
C ASN A 100 31.36 -42.58 -74.53
N CYS A 101 30.49 -42.91 -73.56
CA CYS A 101 29.04 -42.77 -73.69
C CYS A 101 28.46 -41.66 -72.81
N THR A 102 29.29 -40.92 -72.06
CA THR A 102 28.84 -39.81 -71.21
C THR A 102 29.55 -38.50 -71.55
N THR A 103 28.96 -37.38 -71.13
CA THR A 103 29.61 -36.07 -71.21
C THR A 103 30.28 -35.76 -69.88
N ILE A 104 31.56 -35.37 -69.93
CA ILE A 104 32.35 -35.07 -68.72
C ILE A 104 32.18 -33.58 -68.38
N ASP A 105 31.70 -33.32 -67.17
CA ASP A 105 31.64 -31.99 -66.57
C ASP A 105 32.59 -31.91 -65.36
N TRP A 106 33.47 -30.90 -65.35
CA TRP A 106 34.52 -30.76 -64.34
C TRP A 106 34.15 -29.71 -63.29
N PHE A 107 33.96 -30.16 -62.05
CA PHE A 107 33.76 -29.28 -60.91
C PHE A 107 35.09 -28.78 -60.35
N LEU A 108 35.47 -27.57 -60.76
CA LEU A 108 36.70 -26.92 -60.28
C LEU A 108 36.50 -26.30 -58.89
N PRO A 109 37.57 -26.15 -58.10
CA PRO A 109 37.52 -25.40 -56.84
C PRO A 109 37.05 -23.96 -57.07
N TRP A 110 36.27 -23.42 -56.13
CA TRP A 110 35.72 -22.07 -56.26
C TRP A 110 36.81 -20.99 -56.41
N PRO A 111 36.68 -20.08 -57.41
CA PRO A 111 37.56 -18.92 -57.54
C PRO A 111 37.31 -17.90 -56.42
N LYS A 112 38.20 -16.90 -56.31
CA LYS A 112 38.08 -15.81 -55.32
C LYS A 112 36.72 -15.12 -55.41
N ASP A 113 36.27 -14.80 -56.61
CA ASP A 113 35.04 -14.06 -56.84
C ASP A 113 33.81 -14.84 -56.38
N ALA A 114 33.80 -16.16 -56.60
CA ALA A 114 32.73 -17.04 -56.11
C ALA A 114 32.73 -17.13 -54.58
N LEU A 115 33.90 -17.26 -53.94
CA LEU A 115 34.02 -17.24 -52.49
C LEU A 115 33.52 -15.91 -51.90
N SER A 116 33.91 -14.79 -52.51
CA SER A 116 33.46 -13.45 -52.09
C SER A 116 31.94 -13.31 -52.22
N SER A 117 31.37 -13.69 -53.36
CA SER A 117 29.91 -13.63 -53.58
C SER A 117 29.13 -14.46 -52.58
N VAL A 118 29.62 -15.66 -52.25
CA VAL A 118 29.00 -16.54 -51.26
C VAL A 118 29.09 -15.93 -49.86
N ALA A 119 30.25 -15.39 -49.47
CA ALA A 119 30.39 -14.73 -48.17
C ALA A 119 29.52 -13.48 -48.04
N HIS A 120 29.41 -12.65 -49.08
CA HIS A 120 28.49 -11.51 -49.07
C HIS A 120 27.03 -11.95 -48.85
N TYR A 121 26.58 -12.99 -49.55
CA TYR A 121 25.22 -13.51 -49.41
C TYR A 121 24.93 -14.02 -47.99
N PHE A 122 25.84 -14.80 -47.39
CA PHE A 122 25.62 -15.38 -46.07
C PHE A 122 25.86 -14.43 -44.90
N LEU A 123 26.58 -13.32 -45.11
CA LEU A 123 26.85 -12.29 -44.10
C LEU A 123 25.94 -11.05 -44.25
N GLU A 124 24.99 -11.08 -45.18
CA GLU A 124 24.10 -9.93 -45.47
C GLU A 124 23.28 -9.51 -44.25
N ASP A 125 22.80 -10.48 -43.48
CA ASP A 125 21.94 -10.29 -42.31
C ASP A 125 22.71 -10.11 -40.99
N VAL A 126 24.04 -10.11 -41.04
CA VAL A 126 24.89 -9.90 -39.86
C VAL A 126 25.33 -8.44 -39.79
N ASP A 127 25.03 -7.80 -38.65
CA ASP A 127 25.45 -6.42 -38.36
C ASP A 127 26.98 -6.35 -38.18
N LEU A 128 27.68 -5.77 -39.16
CA LEU A 128 29.14 -5.71 -39.26
C LEU A 128 29.57 -4.36 -39.83
N ASP A 129 30.43 -3.62 -39.12
CA ASP A 129 30.92 -2.31 -39.55
C ASP A 129 31.86 -2.41 -40.77
N GLU A 130 32.71 -3.43 -40.83
CA GLU A 130 33.74 -3.62 -41.86
C GLU A 130 33.51 -4.89 -42.70
N ARG A 131 32.30 -5.02 -43.25
CA ARG A 131 31.85 -6.24 -43.95
C ARG A 131 32.79 -6.69 -45.09
N ASP A 132 33.24 -5.77 -45.94
CA ASP A 132 34.10 -6.09 -47.08
C ASP A 132 35.48 -6.61 -46.67
N GLY A 133 36.02 -6.08 -45.56
CA GLY A 133 37.26 -6.57 -44.94
C GLY A 133 37.11 -7.99 -44.43
N ILE A 134 36.02 -8.26 -43.69
CA ILE A 134 35.71 -9.61 -43.16
C ILE A 134 35.54 -10.63 -44.28
N VAL A 135 34.82 -10.26 -45.35
CA VAL A 135 34.64 -11.11 -46.53
C VAL A 135 35.99 -11.43 -47.17
N SER A 136 36.83 -10.40 -47.38
CA SER A 136 38.17 -10.56 -47.96
C SER A 136 39.04 -11.50 -47.13
N ILE A 137 38.98 -11.38 -45.80
CA ILE A 137 39.71 -12.26 -44.87
C ILE A 137 39.18 -13.69 -44.92
N CYS A 138 37.86 -13.91 -44.95
CA CYS A 138 37.28 -15.25 -45.10
C CYS A 138 37.79 -15.93 -46.38
N VAL A 139 37.76 -15.21 -47.52
CA VAL A 139 38.24 -15.71 -48.82
C VAL A 139 39.73 -16.09 -48.72
N ASP A 140 40.55 -15.22 -48.14
CA ASP A 140 41.97 -15.47 -47.98
C ASP A 140 42.27 -16.64 -47.02
N MET A 141 41.56 -16.74 -45.89
CA MET A 141 41.67 -17.88 -44.96
C MET A 141 41.51 -19.22 -45.70
N GLN A 142 40.46 -19.37 -46.52
CA GLN A 142 40.23 -20.57 -47.33
C GLN A 142 41.41 -20.86 -48.26
N GLN A 143 41.96 -19.83 -48.91
CA GLN A 143 43.08 -19.99 -49.85
C GLN A 143 44.39 -20.35 -49.16
N ARG A 144 44.69 -19.72 -48.02
CA ARG A 144 45.87 -20.01 -47.24
C ARG A 144 45.82 -21.39 -46.63
N VAL A 145 44.68 -21.81 -46.08
CA VAL A 145 44.51 -23.19 -45.58
C VAL A 145 44.69 -24.19 -46.72
N ARG A 146 44.18 -23.90 -47.93
CA ARG A 146 44.41 -24.75 -49.11
C ARG A 146 45.89 -24.86 -49.49
N ASN A 147 46.70 -23.83 -49.27
CA ASN A 147 48.15 -23.92 -49.46
C ASN A 147 48.82 -24.65 -48.30
N LEU A 148 48.34 -24.46 -47.07
CA LEU A 148 48.79 -25.16 -45.88
C LEU A 148 48.61 -26.67 -46.00
N THR A 149 47.51 -27.14 -46.59
CA THR A 149 47.32 -28.59 -46.79
C THR A 149 48.36 -29.21 -47.71
N LYS A 150 48.82 -28.48 -48.73
CA LYS A 150 49.92 -28.93 -49.60
C LYS A 150 51.22 -29.04 -48.80
N ARG A 151 51.57 -28.00 -48.04
CA ARG A 151 52.75 -28.01 -47.15
C ARG A 151 52.67 -29.15 -46.13
N TYR A 152 51.51 -29.37 -45.52
CA TYR A 152 51.30 -30.46 -44.55
C TYR A 152 51.48 -31.84 -45.18
N TYR A 153 51.06 -32.01 -46.44
CA TYR A 153 51.32 -33.22 -47.19
C TYR A 153 52.81 -33.39 -47.55
N ASP A 154 53.48 -32.32 -47.98
CA ASP A 154 54.89 -32.39 -48.36
C ASP A 154 55.80 -32.69 -47.17
N GLU A 155 55.50 -32.11 -46.00
CA GLU A 155 56.29 -32.27 -44.77
C GLU A 155 55.94 -33.55 -43.99
N LEU A 156 54.65 -33.88 -43.85
CA LEU A 156 54.19 -34.95 -42.95
C LEU A 156 53.45 -36.09 -43.65
N ARG A 157 53.27 -36.02 -44.98
CA ARG A 157 52.54 -37.02 -45.79
C ARG A 157 51.12 -37.28 -45.29
N LYS A 158 50.50 -36.28 -44.64
CA LYS A 158 49.11 -36.33 -44.17
C LYS A 158 48.22 -35.51 -45.09
N TYR A 159 47.17 -36.13 -45.62
CA TYR A 159 46.19 -35.45 -46.46
C TYR A 159 45.12 -34.75 -45.63
N TYR A 160 44.80 -33.52 -46.01
CA TYR A 160 43.59 -32.82 -45.59
C TYR A 160 43.00 -32.08 -46.80
N TYR A 161 41.68 -32.20 -46.98
CA TYR A 161 41.00 -31.63 -48.13
C TYR A 161 40.15 -30.43 -47.68
N VAL A 162 40.46 -29.27 -48.25
CA VAL A 162 39.65 -28.06 -48.05
C VAL A 162 38.57 -28.04 -49.11
N THR A 163 37.31 -28.09 -48.68
CA THR A 163 36.14 -28.13 -49.57
C THR A 163 35.34 -26.83 -49.49
N PRO A 164 34.48 -26.51 -50.47
CA PRO A 164 33.53 -25.41 -50.34
C PRO A 164 32.64 -25.55 -49.10
N THR A 165 32.32 -26.78 -48.71
CA THR A 165 31.56 -27.06 -47.49
C THR A 165 32.29 -26.63 -46.22
N SER A 166 33.63 -26.73 -46.18
CA SER A 166 34.44 -26.20 -45.08
C SER A 166 34.35 -24.66 -45.00
N TYR A 167 34.27 -23.99 -46.15
CA TYR A 167 34.09 -22.53 -46.22
C TYR A 167 32.72 -22.09 -45.72
N LEU A 168 31.66 -22.81 -46.10
CA LEU A 168 30.33 -22.56 -45.56
C LEU A 168 30.28 -22.81 -44.04
N GLN A 169 31.02 -23.81 -43.55
CA GLN A 169 31.15 -24.05 -42.12
C GLN A 169 31.83 -22.89 -41.40
N LEU A 170 32.91 -22.31 -41.94
CA LEU A 170 33.54 -21.11 -41.40
C LEU A 170 32.52 -19.99 -41.20
N ILE A 171 31.78 -19.63 -42.26
CA ILE A 171 30.83 -18.52 -42.22
C ILE A 171 29.69 -18.80 -41.24
N LYS A 172 29.15 -20.02 -41.27
CA LYS A 172 28.06 -20.43 -40.36
C LYS A 172 28.51 -20.40 -38.91
N THR A 173 29.68 -20.96 -38.60
CA THR A 173 30.25 -20.96 -37.25
C THR A 173 30.55 -19.53 -36.78
N PHE A 174 31.08 -18.67 -37.65
CA PHE A 174 31.29 -17.25 -37.35
C PHE A 174 30.00 -16.55 -36.96
N LYS A 175 28.94 -16.70 -37.75
CA LYS A 175 27.64 -16.10 -37.46
C LYS A 175 27.07 -16.56 -36.12
N LEU A 176 27.04 -17.87 -35.88
CA LEU A 176 26.50 -18.46 -34.65
C LEU A 176 27.31 -18.04 -33.40
N LEU A 177 28.64 -18.07 -33.49
CA LEU A 177 29.49 -17.69 -32.36
C LEU A 177 29.45 -16.19 -32.08
N LEU A 178 29.37 -15.36 -33.11
CA LEU A 178 29.33 -13.91 -32.96
C LEU A 178 28.03 -13.48 -32.28
N GLU A 179 26.89 -14.01 -32.70
CA GLU A 179 25.59 -13.74 -32.08
C GLU A 179 25.60 -14.14 -30.60
N LYS A 180 25.98 -15.40 -30.32
CA LYS A 180 26.08 -15.92 -28.96
C LYS A 180 26.99 -15.08 -28.07
N LYS A 181 28.17 -14.69 -28.55
CA LYS A 181 29.13 -13.90 -27.77
C LYS A 181 28.69 -12.44 -27.60
N ARG A 182 28.04 -11.84 -28.59
CA ARG A 182 27.43 -10.51 -28.47
C ARG A 182 26.37 -10.49 -27.37
N ASP A 183 25.55 -11.53 -27.28
CA ASP A 183 24.52 -11.65 -26.25
C ASP A 183 25.12 -11.89 -24.86
N GLU A 184 26.12 -12.76 -24.74
CA GLU A 184 26.85 -13.01 -23.49
C GLU A 184 27.48 -11.72 -22.94
N ILE A 185 28.29 -11.03 -23.75
CA ILE A 185 28.97 -9.79 -23.37
C ILE A 185 27.95 -8.67 -23.17
N GLY A 186 26.95 -8.55 -24.04
CA GLY A 186 25.88 -7.56 -23.93
C GLY A 186 25.10 -7.69 -22.62
N THR A 187 24.79 -8.92 -22.20
CA THR A 187 24.12 -9.20 -20.92
C THR A 187 24.99 -8.77 -19.74
N ILE A 188 26.29 -9.05 -19.78
CA ILE A 188 27.25 -8.67 -18.73
C ILE A 188 27.37 -7.14 -18.64
N ILE A 189 27.57 -6.47 -19.77
CA ILE A 189 27.63 -4.99 -19.86
C ILE A 189 26.35 -4.38 -19.28
N ASN A 190 25.18 -4.88 -19.66
CA ASN A 190 23.90 -4.37 -19.18
C ASN A 190 23.67 -4.63 -17.68
N LYS A 191 24.24 -5.71 -17.12
CA LYS A 191 24.21 -5.96 -15.67
C LYS A 191 25.05 -4.93 -14.93
N PHE A 192 26.30 -4.71 -15.34
CA PHE A 192 27.19 -3.73 -14.71
C PHE A 192 26.66 -2.30 -14.86
N LYS A 193 26.19 -1.90 -16.06
CA LYS A 193 25.58 -0.58 -16.26
C LYS A 193 24.42 -0.33 -15.31
N ARG A 194 23.49 -1.28 -15.19
CA ARG A 194 22.37 -1.18 -14.24
C ARG A 194 22.85 -1.13 -12.79
N GLY A 195 23.83 -1.95 -12.41
CA GLY A 195 24.42 -1.94 -11.07
C GLY A 195 25.03 -0.58 -10.71
N LEU A 196 25.83 0.00 -11.61
CA LEU A 196 26.44 1.31 -11.46
C LEU A 196 25.40 2.45 -11.41
N GLU A 197 24.34 2.35 -12.22
CA GLU A 197 23.24 3.32 -12.19
C GLU A 197 22.49 3.27 -10.85
N GLN A 198 22.23 2.07 -10.31
CA GLN A 198 21.62 1.92 -8.99
C GLN A 198 22.51 2.47 -7.87
N LEU A 199 23.82 2.25 -7.94
CA LEU A 199 24.78 2.84 -7.00
C LEU A 199 24.79 4.37 -7.07
N LYS A 200 24.76 4.93 -8.28
CA LYS A 200 24.67 6.37 -8.49
C LYS A 200 23.36 6.95 -7.92
N ASN A 201 22.24 6.27 -8.14
CA ASN A 201 20.95 6.65 -7.57
C ASN A 201 20.99 6.60 -6.03
N ALA A 202 21.54 5.54 -5.45
CA ALA A 202 21.71 5.43 -4.00
C ALA A 202 22.57 6.56 -3.42
N GLN A 203 23.69 6.92 -4.07
CA GLN A 203 24.51 8.06 -3.67
C GLN A 203 23.72 9.38 -3.71
N SER A 204 22.90 9.60 -4.74
CA SER A 204 22.07 10.80 -4.85
C SER A 204 20.99 10.88 -3.77
N GLU A 205 20.40 9.74 -3.39
CA GLU A 205 19.41 9.65 -2.32
C GLU A 205 20.06 9.90 -0.94
N VAL A 206 21.29 9.42 -0.72
CA VAL A 206 22.05 9.72 0.50
C VAL A 206 22.37 11.21 0.60
N ALA A 207 22.81 11.84 -0.48
CA ALA A 207 23.04 13.28 -0.51
C ALA A 207 21.75 14.07 -0.22
N ARG A 208 20.59 13.60 -0.70
CA ARG A 208 19.29 14.22 -0.37
C ARG A 208 18.93 14.05 1.12
N LEU A 209 19.15 12.87 1.69
CA LEU A 209 18.93 12.61 3.12
C LEU A 209 19.88 13.43 4.01
N GLU A 210 21.13 13.65 3.59
CA GLU A 210 22.07 14.53 4.28
C GLU A 210 21.54 15.96 4.35
N ILE A 211 21.04 16.49 3.24
CA ILE A 211 20.42 17.82 3.20
C ILE A 211 19.19 17.85 4.13
N GLU A 212 18.29 16.87 4.03
CA GLU A 212 17.07 16.81 4.86
C GLU A 212 17.40 16.74 6.37
N LEU A 213 18.43 15.99 6.76
CA LEU A 213 18.90 15.90 8.12
C LEU A 213 19.47 17.25 8.62
N THR A 214 20.24 17.95 7.79
CA THR A 214 20.76 19.28 8.14
C THR A 214 19.66 20.32 8.30
N GLU A 215 18.57 20.22 7.54
CA GLU A 215 17.39 21.10 7.67
C GLU A 215 16.50 20.78 8.87
N LEU A 216 16.36 19.49 9.24
CA LEU A 216 15.58 19.05 10.40
C LEU A 216 16.20 19.50 11.72
N GLY A 217 17.54 19.64 11.76
CA GLY A 217 18.28 20.07 12.94
C GLY A 217 17.79 21.37 13.58
N PRO A 218 17.86 22.52 12.88
CA PRO A 218 17.40 23.80 13.41
C PRO A 218 15.88 23.83 13.67
N LYS A 219 15.06 23.15 12.86
CA LYS A 219 13.60 23.07 13.05
C LYS A 219 13.24 22.41 14.38
N LEU A 220 13.95 21.34 14.76
CA LEU A 220 13.74 20.65 16.04
C LEU A 220 14.19 21.52 17.22
N GLU A 221 15.33 22.21 17.11
CA GLU A 221 15.79 23.12 18.17
C GLU A 221 14.82 24.28 18.39
N GLN A 222 14.29 24.86 17.30
CA GLN A 222 13.29 25.92 17.39
C GLN A 222 12.00 25.42 18.05
N SER A 223 11.47 24.29 17.58
CA SER A 223 10.27 23.68 18.17
C SER A 223 10.47 23.31 19.65
N GLN A 224 11.64 22.81 20.04
CA GLN A 224 11.97 22.53 21.43
C GLN A 224 11.96 23.78 22.31
N LYS A 225 12.48 24.91 21.80
CA LYS A 225 12.43 26.20 22.52
C LYS A 225 10.99 26.69 22.68
N GLU A 226 10.19 26.62 21.62
CA GLU A 226 8.79 27.03 21.62
C GLU A 226 7.95 26.19 22.59
N THR A 227 8.10 24.86 22.58
CA THR A 227 7.39 23.96 23.51
C THR A 227 7.80 24.19 24.97
N ASN A 228 9.09 24.46 25.24
CA ASN A 228 9.56 24.77 26.59
C ASN A 228 8.98 26.09 27.12
N LEU A 229 8.83 27.11 26.25
CA LEU A 229 8.19 28.38 26.63
C LEU A 229 6.71 28.18 26.96
N LEU A 230 5.99 27.40 26.15
CA LEU A 230 4.58 27.07 26.40
C LEU A 230 4.40 26.27 27.70
N LEU A 231 5.34 25.38 28.04
CA LEU A 231 5.30 24.65 29.31
C LEU A 231 5.40 25.59 30.52
N ILE A 232 6.33 26.56 30.47
CA ILE A 232 6.51 27.54 31.54
C ILE A 232 5.25 28.40 31.70
N ASP A 233 4.61 28.79 30.60
CA ASP A 233 3.38 29.58 30.63
C ASP A 233 2.19 28.77 31.18
N LEU A 234 2.06 27.50 30.75
CA LEU A 234 1.04 26.59 31.24
C LEU A 234 1.16 26.34 32.74
N GLU A 235 2.39 26.12 33.25
CA GLU A 235 2.62 25.95 34.70
C GLU A 235 2.25 27.19 35.51
N LYS A 236 2.48 28.39 34.96
CA LYS A 236 2.05 29.65 35.60
C LYS A 236 0.52 29.75 35.63
N GLN A 237 -0.15 29.52 34.51
CA GLN A 237 -1.61 29.62 34.42
C GLN A 237 -2.32 28.55 35.26
N ARG A 238 -1.79 27.31 35.33
CA ARG A 238 -2.31 26.27 36.23
C ARG A 238 -2.22 26.65 37.70
N LYS A 239 -1.15 27.35 38.13
CA LYS A 239 -1.05 27.89 39.49
C LYS A 239 -2.12 28.95 39.77
N ILE A 240 -2.34 29.85 38.81
CA ILE A 240 -3.39 30.89 38.91
C ILE A 240 -4.78 30.26 39.01
N VAL A 241 -5.08 29.24 38.20
CA VAL A 241 -6.36 28.49 38.31
C VAL A 241 -6.50 27.83 39.67
N ALA A 242 -5.45 27.17 40.18
CA ALA A 242 -5.51 26.52 41.49
C ALA A 242 -5.73 27.50 42.65
N GLU A 243 -5.17 28.71 42.57
CA GLU A 243 -5.40 29.78 43.55
C GLU A 243 -6.84 30.30 43.46
N LYS A 244 -7.32 30.65 42.25
CA LYS A 244 -8.70 31.13 42.03
C LYS A 244 -9.76 30.08 42.36
N SER A 245 -9.49 28.80 42.11
CA SER A 245 -10.41 27.70 42.46
C SER A 245 -10.64 27.60 43.97
N LYS A 246 -9.59 27.83 44.78
CA LYS A 246 -9.74 27.86 46.24
C LYS A 246 -10.54 29.08 46.71
N GLU A 247 -10.39 30.21 46.03
CA GLU A 247 -11.18 31.42 46.29
C GLU A 247 -12.67 31.18 46.00
N VAL A 248 -12.99 30.57 44.85
CA VAL A 248 -14.37 30.19 44.48
C VAL A 248 -14.97 29.15 45.43
N GLU A 249 -14.22 28.14 45.87
CA GLU A 249 -14.69 27.17 46.88
C GLU A 249 -15.00 27.86 48.23
N GLY A 250 -14.21 28.87 48.59
CA GLY A 250 -14.44 29.70 49.78
C GLY A 250 -15.74 30.50 49.67
N GLU A 251 -15.97 31.17 48.54
CA GLU A 251 -17.19 31.93 48.29
C GLU A 251 -18.44 31.06 48.12
N GLU A 252 -18.30 29.87 47.50
CA GLU A 252 -19.39 28.88 47.40
C GLU A 252 -19.85 28.44 48.79
N ARG A 253 -18.91 28.21 49.71
CA ARG A 253 -19.23 27.83 51.08
C ARG A 253 -19.98 28.93 51.83
N VAL A 254 -19.56 30.19 51.68
CA VAL A 254 -20.26 31.34 52.26
C VAL A 254 -21.67 31.45 51.67
N CYS A 255 -21.83 31.29 50.36
CA CYS A 255 -23.12 31.32 49.70
C CYS A 255 -24.06 30.20 50.19
N LYS A 256 -23.55 28.97 50.36
CA LYS A 256 -24.32 27.83 50.91
C LYS A 256 -24.76 28.07 52.35
N GLU A 257 -23.84 28.53 53.22
CA GLU A 257 -24.15 28.83 54.62
C GLU A 257 -25.24 29.94 54.72
N GLN A 258 -25.16 30.99 53.90
CA GLN A 258 -26.19 32.03 53.86
C GLN A 258 -27.53 31.55 53.27
N THR A 259 -27.50 30.60 52.33
CA THR A 259 -28.70 29.95 51.76
C THR A 259 -29.44 29.12 52.80
N GLU A 260 -28.74 28.28 53.55
CA GLU A 260 -29.34 27.47 54.62
C GLU A 260 -29.95 28.35 55.73
N VAL A 261 -29.30 29.46 56.07
CA VAL A 261 -29.83 30.44 57.04
C VAL A 261 -31.09 31.11 56.52
N ALA A 262 -31.12 31.54 55.25
CA ALA A 262 -32.31 32.17 54.66
C ALA A 262 -33.49 31.20 54.53
N GLU A 263 -33.26 29.96 54.09
CA GLU A 263 -34.29 28.92 53.95
C GLU A 263 -34.86 28.47 55.29
N GLY A 264 -34.01 28.36 56.33
CA GLY A 264 -34.44 28.05 57.70
C GLY A 264 -35.38 29.12 58.27
N ILE A 265 -35.02 30.40 58.11
CA ILE A 265 -35.84 31.53 58.58
C ILE A 265 -37.14 31.64 57.78
N GLU A 266 -37.12 31.32 56.48
CA GLU A 266 -38.32 31.30 55.63
C GLU A 266 -39.31 30.21 56.06
N THR A 267 -38.80 29.01 56.35
CA THR A 267 -39.61 27.86 56.78
C THR A 267 -40.30 28.15 58.12
N ASP A 268 -39.56 28.73 59.06
CA ASP A 268 -40.09 29.15 60.36
C ASP A 268 -41.15 30.25 60.27
N CYS A 269 -41.02 31.18 59.32
CA CYS A 269 -42.03 32.21 59.07
C CYS A 269 -43.34 31.61 58.52
N LYS A 270 -43.23 30.67 57.57
CA LYS A 270 -44.40 30.04 56.94
C LYS A 270 -45.18 29.16 57.92
N GLN A 271 -44.50 28.45 58.82
CA GLN A 271 -45.15 27.59 59.81
C GLN A 271 -45.96 28.38 60.85
N GLU A 272 -45.46 29.52 61.33
CA GLU A 272 -46.19 30.34 62.31
C GLU A 272 -47.38 31.07 61.69
N LEU A 273 -47.30 31.49 60.43
CA LEU A 273 -48.43 32.04 59.68
C LEU A 273 -49.55 30.99 59.46
N ALA A 274 -49.19 29.74 59.16
CA ALA A 274 -50.14 28.67 58.88
C ALA A 274 -51.00 28.23 60.09
N LYS A 275 -50.52 28.44 61.32
CA LYS A 275 -51.27 28.08 62.55
C LYS A 275 -52.50 28.95 62.79
N VAL A 276 -52.47 30.21 62.33
CA VAL A 276 -53.43 31.23 62.79
C VAL A 276 -54.42 31.65 61.70
N GLU A 277 -54.01 31.56 60.43
CA GLU A 277 -54.85 31.82 59.28
C GLU A 277 -56.17 30.99 59.21
N PRO A 278 -56.20 29.68 59.54
CA PRO A 278 -57.43 28.89 59.50
C PRO A 278 -58.40 29.23 60.65
N ILE A 279 -57.89 29.64 61.81
CA ILE A 279 -58.70 30.03 62.98
C ILE A 279 -59.45 31.34 62.67
N LEU A 280 -58.76 32.30 62.06
CA LEU A 280 -59.35 33.56 61.63
C LEU A 280 -60.41 33.34 60.53
N LYS A 281 -60.12 32.51 59.51
CA LYS A 281 -61.07 32.20 58.43
C LYS A 281 -62.33 31.51 58.96
N LYS A 282 -62.20 30.59 59.92
CA LYS A 282 -63.34 29.88 60.56
C LYS A 282 -64.23 30.85 61.34
N ALA A 283 -63.65 31.83 62.01
CA ALA A 283 -64.38 32.78 62.84
C ALA A 283 -65.07 33.89 62.01
N ILE A 284 -64.44 34.37 60.93
CA ILE A 284 -65.09 35.28 59.96
C ILE A 284 -66.29 34.58 59.30
N ARG A 285 -66.14 33.29 58.94
CA ARG A 285 -67.23 32.50 58.37
C ARG A 285 -68.42 32.35 59.34
N ALA A 286 -68.14 32.05 60.61
CA ALA A 286 -69.18 31.96 61.65
C ALA A 286 -69.97 33.26 61.86
N VAL A 287 -69.35 34.43 61.60
CA VAL A 287 -70.04 35.74 61.65
C VAL A 287 -70.82 36.01 60.36
N SER A 288 -70.35 35.56 59.20
CA SER A 288 -71.07 35.71 57.93
C SER A 288 -72.35 34.85 57.82
N GLU A 289 -72.46 33.79 58.62
CA GLU A 289 -73.61 32.88 58.67
C GLU A 289 -74.75 33.38 59.60
N LEU A 290 -74.54 34.51 60.30
CA LEU A 290 -75.56 35.17 61.13
C LEU A 290 -76.43 36.10 60.28
N SER A 291 -77.75 36.09 60.51
CA SER A 291 -78.70 36.96 59.81
C SER A 291 -78.98 38.24 60.60
N SER A 292 -79.52 39.28 59.95
CA SER A 292 -79.93 40.52 60.65
C SER A 292 -81.01 40.26 61.72
N GLY A 293 -81.83 39.22 61.54
CA GLY A 293 -82.84 38.81 62.52
C GLY A 293 -82.24 38.29 63.83
N ASP A 294 -81.11 37.57 63.78
CA ASP A 294 -80.44 37.06 64.99
C ASP A 294 -79.85 38.20 65.86
N ILE A 295 -79.51 39.34 65.25
CA ILE A 295 -79.05 40.54 65.96
C ILE A 295 -80.22 41.28 66.59
N ASP A 296 -81.36 41.35 65.89
CA ASP A 296 -82.58 41.95 66.43
C ASP A 296 -83.14 41.13 67.62
N GLU A 297 -82.95 39.80 67.63
CA GLU A 297 -83.26 38.94 68.78
C GLU A 297 -82.45 39.32 70.02
N ILE A 298 -81.14 39.51 69.89
CA ILE A 298 -80.29 39.97 71.00
C ILE A 298 -80.72 41.38 71.44
N ARG A 299 -81.05 42.27 70.50
CA ARG A 299 -81.49 43.65 70.80
C ARG A 299 -82.82 43.69 71.56
N GLY A 300 -83.73 42.75 71.30
CA GLY A 300 -85.07 42.66 71.90
C GLY A 300 -85.10 42.23 73.37
N ILE A 301 -84.00 41.70 73.92
CA ILE A 301 -83.93 41.16 75.29
C ILE A 301 -84.12 42.29 76.32
N LYS A 302 -85.08 42.12 77.26
CA LYS A 302 -85.35 43.08 78.35
C LYS A 302 -84.32 43.01 79.48
N GLN A 303 -83.82 41.81 79.82
CA GLN A 303 -82.71 41.59 80.76
C GLN A 303 -81.74 40.54 80.19
N PRO A 304 -80.51 40.91 79.77
CA PRO A 304 -79.55 39.97 79.20
C PRO A 304 -78.86 39.12 80.27
N SER A 305 -78.57 37.85 79.93
CA SER A 305 -77.74 36.96 80.74
C SER A 305 -76.28 37.41 80.79
N SER A 306 -75.52 36.93 81.78
CA SER A 306 -74.10 37.27 81.99
C SER A 306 -73.25 37.08 80.72
N GLY A 307 -73.41 35.95 80.02
CA GLY A 307 -72.69 35.66 78.78
C GLY A 307 -72.94 36.65 77.63
N VAL A 308 -74.18 37.14 77.46
CA VAL A 308 -74.50 38.15 76.42
C VAL A 308 -73.92 39.52 76.79
N LYS A 309 -73.97 39.88 78.08
CA LYS A 309 -73.32 41.11 78.58
C LYS A 309 -71.81 41.08 78.35
N ALA A 310 -71.17 39.93 78.54
CA ALA A 310 -69.74 39.76 78.33
C ALA A 310 -69.34 39.89 76.84
N VAL A 311 -70.06 39.24 75.92
CA VAL A 311 -69.82 39.36 74.46
C VAL A 311 -70.05 40.78 73.96
N ILE A 312 -71.06 41.47 74.48
CA ILE A 312 -71.32 42.86 74.09
C ILE A 312 -70.30 43.81 74.69
N LYS A 313 -69.82 43.54 75.92
CA LYS A 313 -68.73 44.30 76.52
C LYS A 313 -67.45 44.18 75.70
N THR A 314 -67.10 42.97 75.24
CA THR A 314 -65.92 42.78 74.38
C THR A 314 -66.08 43.44 73.01
N LEU A 315 -67.27 43.39 72.40
CA LEU A 315 -67.55 44.11 71.15
C LEU A 315 -67.55 45.64 71.34
N CYS A 316 -68.05 46.15 72.46
CA CYS A 316 -67.99 47.58 72.77
C CYS A 316 -66.55 48.05 72.98
N LEU A 317 -65.68 47.22 73.56
CA LEU A 317 -64.25 47.52 73.69
C LEU A 317 -63.56 47.52 72.32
N LEU A 318 -63.86 46.53 71.45
CA LEU A 318 -63.30 46.42 70.09
C LEU A 318 -63.72 47.55 69.15
N PHE A 319 -64.95 48.05 69.27
CA PHE A 319 -65.50 49.16 68.47
C PHE A 319 -65.50 50.51 69.23
N GLU A 320 -64.78 50.61 70.36
CA GLU A 320 -64.58 51.82 71.16
C GLU A 320 -65.86 52.54 71.63
N VAL A 321 -66.92 51.79 71.96
CA VAL A 321 -68.20 52.34 72.45
C VAL A 321 -68.14 52.59 73.96
N LYS A 322 -68.26 53.85 74.38
CA LYS A 322 -68.16 54.29 75.80
C LYS A 322 -69.36 53.83 76.66
N PRO A 323 -69.13 53.36 77.90
CA PRO A 323 -70.20 52.93 78.81
C PRO A 323 -71.00 54.09 79.41
N ILE A 324 -72.25 53.83 79.83
CA ILE A 324 -73.07 54.77 80.61
C ILE A 324 -73.01 54.39 82.09
N LYS A 325 -72.79 55.39 82.97
CA LYS A 325 -72.75 55.20 84.43
C LYS A 325 -74.18 55.21 85.00
N LYS A 326 -74.63 54.12 85.60
CA LYS A 326 -75.93 54.02 86.29
C LYS A 326 -75.71 53.80 87.79
N LYS A 327 -76.48 54.47 88.64
CA LYS A 327 -76.47 54.25 90.10
C LYS A 327 -77.34 53.04 90.42
N SER A 328 -76.79 52.09 91.19
CA SER A 328 -77.52 50.91 91.69
C SER A 328 -78.45 51.27 92.86
N ASP A 329 -79.55 50.54 93.03
CA ASP A 329 -80.58 50.72 94.09
C ASP A 329 -80.08 50.45 95.52
N THR A 330 -78.78 50.20 95.70
CA THR A 330 -78.11 50.00 96.99
C THR A 330 -76.87 50.88 97.16
N GLY A 331 -76.96 52.17 96.86
CA GLY A 331 -76.19 53.24 97.53
C GLY A 331 -74.65 53.30 97.46
N LYS A 332 -73.92 52.26 97.03
CA LYS A 332 -72.46 52.26 96.85
C LYS A 332 -72.04 51.20 95.82
N GLU A 333 -72.02 51.58 94.55
CA GLU A 333 -71.09 51.18 93.47
C GLU A 333 -71.65 51.61 92.11
N VAL A 334 -70.80 52.17 91.24
CA VAL A 334 -71.17 52.62 89.89
C VAL A 334 -70.93 51.47 88.93
N GLU A 335 -71.95 50.67 88.66
CA GLU A 335 -71.86 49.62 87.65
C GLU A 335 -71.78 50.25 86.24
N MET A 336 -70.70 49.98 85.51
CA MET A 336 -70.55 50.47 84.13
C MET A 336 -71.43 49.64 83.20
N ASN A 337 -72.53 50.21 82.73
CA ASN A 337 -73.48 49.50 81.90
C ASN A 337 -73.09 49.66 80.42
N TYR A 338 -72.51 48.60 79.84
CA TYR A 338 -72.15 48.51 78.42
C TYR A 338 -73.32 48.07 77.52
N TRP A 339 -74.43 47.59 78.09
CA TRP A 339 -75.57 47.07 77.34
C TRP A 339 -76.46 48.17 76.74
N GLU A 340 -76.78 49.23 77.50
CA GLU A 340 -77.59 50.35 77.00
C GLU A 340 -76.92 51.12 75.82
N PRO A 341 -75.62 51.46 75.87
CA PRO A 341 -74.89 52.05 74.73
C PRO A 341 -74.84 51.11 73.53
N ALA A 342 -74.57 49.82 73.76
CA ALA A 342 -74.52 48.82 72.70
C ALA A 342 -75.87 48.68 71.99
N LYS A 343 -76.99 48.69 72.72
CA LYS A 343 -78.34 48.59 72.16
C LYS A 343 -78.74 49.78 71.29
N LYS A 344 -78.20 50.98 71.59
CA LYS A 344 -78.45 52.21 70.81
C LYS A 344 -77.49 52.38 69.62
N GLY A 345 -76.22 52.00 69.77
CA GLY A 345 -75.18 52.26 68.78
C GLY A 345 -74.67 51.03 68.03
N LEU A 346 -74.38 49.94 68.73
CA LEU A 346 -73.58 48.80 68.23
C LEU A 346 -74.45 47.67 67.63
N LEU A 347 -75.56 47.31 68.29
CA LEU A 347 -76.50 46.26 67.86
C LEU A 347 -77.46 46.79 66.80
N ASN A 348 -76.93 47.07 65.61
CA ASN A 348 -77.68 47.49 64.43
C ASN A 348 -77.38 46.59 63.22
N SER A 349 -78.15 46.74 62.13
CA SER A 349 -78.02 45.91 60.92
C SER A 349 -76.66 46.02 60.20
N LYS A 350 -75.77 46.96 60.59
CA LYS A 350 -74.43 47.15 60.02
C LYS A 350 -73.32 46.43 60.80
N LEU A 351 -73.59 45.91 62.01
CA LEU A 351 -72.57 45.28 62.87
C LEU A 351 -71.80 44.16 62.18
N LEU A 352 -72.48 43.26 61.46
CA LEU A 352 -71.84 42.13 60.76
C LEU A 352 -70.88 42.59 59.67
N LYS A 353 -71.22 43.65 58.93
CA LYS A 353 -70.33 44.23 57.92
C LYS A 353 -69.11 44.89 58.57
N SER A 354 -69.29 45.55 59.71
CA SER A 354 -68.19 46.13 60.48
C SER A 354 -67.25 45.07 61.06
N CYS A 355 -67.77 43.91 61.47
CA CYS A 355 -66.93 42.77 61.90
C CYS A 355 -66.16 42.12 60.73
N MET A 356 -66.73 42.07 59.52
CA MET A 356 -66.03 41.51 58.35
C MET A 356 -64.96 42.42 57.77
N ASN A 357 -65.14 43.74 57.86
CA ASN A 357 -64.21 44.75 57.34
C ASN A 357 -63.27 45.33 58.40
N PHE A 358 -63.14 44.67 59.55
CA PHE A 358 -62.32 45.17 60.65
C PHE A 358 -60.82 45.10 60.29
N GLU A 359 -60.09 46.20 60.48
CA GLU A 359 -58.64 46.29 60.24
C GLU A 359 -57.87 45.49 61.30
N LYS A 360 -57.71 44.18 61.04
CA LYS A 360 -57.05 43.19 61.90
C LYS A 360 -55.59 43.47 62.26
N ASP A 361 -54.91 44.36 61.54
CA ASP A 361 -53.48 44.66 61.73
C ASP A 361 -53.24 45.95 62.56
N LYS A 362 -54.30 46.63 63.05
CA LYS A 362 -54.22 47.88 63.85
C LYS A 362 -55.12 47.85 65.09
N MET A 363 -54.99 46.83 65.93
CA MET A 363 -55.67 46.79 67.23
C MET A 363 -54.82 47.45 68.32
N ASP A 364 -55.44 48.22 69.21
CA ASP A 364 -54.75 48.78 70.37
C ASP A 364 -54.40 47.65 71.37
N PRO A 365 -53.11 47.46 71.73
CA PRO A 365 -52.67 46.42 72.66
C PRO A 365 -53.39 46.44 74.02
N VAL A 366 -53.80 47.62 74.50
CA VAL A 366 -54.48 47.79 75.79
C VAL A 366 -55.91 47.27 75.74
N VAL A 367 -56.57 47.47 74.60
CA VAL A 367 -57.94 47.01 74.33
C VAL A 367 -57.97 45.48 74.18
N VAL A 368 -57.00 44.90 73.46
CA VAL A 368 -56.87 43.45 73.28
C VAL A 368 -56.62 42.72 74.60
N ALA A 369 -55.76 43.24 75.48
CA ALA A 369 -55.49 42.66 76.79
C ALA A 369 -56.73 42.64 77.69
N SER A 370 -57.51 43.73 77.67
CA SER A 370 -58.77 43.83 78.43
C SER A 370 -59.86 42.89 77.90
N ILE A 371 -59.90 42.67 76.58
CA ILE A 371 -60.81 41.71 75.95
C ILE A 371 -60.39 40.28 76.29
N LYS A 372 -59.09 39.99 76.31
CA LYS A 372 -58.55 38.67 76.66
C LYS A 372 -59.02 38.21 78.05
N GLU A 373 -58.87 39.08 79.05
CA GLU A 373 -59.31 38.82 80.43
C GLU A 373 -60.81 38.49 80.52
N ILE A 374 -61.63 39.13 79.67
CA ILE A 374 -63.06 38.85 79.58
C ILE A 374 -63.35 37.54 78.82
N THR A 375 -62.59 37.22 77.76
CA THR A 375 -62.79 36.00 76.97
C THR A 375 -62.31 34.70 77.63
N GLU A 376 -61.45 34.82 78.66
CA GLU A 376 -60.95 33.70 79.49
C GLU A 376 -61.82 33.45 80.73
N SER A 377 -62.76 34.35 81.05
CA SER A 377 -63.69 34.19 82.16
C SER A 377 -64.68 33.02 81.92
N PRO A 378 -65.09 32.27 82.97
CA PRO A 378 -66.03 31.14 82.83
C PRO A 378 -67.36 31.51 82.15
N GLU A 379 -67.76 32.78 82.33
CA GLU A 379 -68.96 33.42 81.75
C GLU A 379 -68.91 33.55 80.21
N TYR A 380 -67.74 33.38 79.60
CA TYR A 380 -67.48 33.45 78.15
C TYR A 380 -67.18 32.06 77.55
N SER A 381 -67.60 31.00 78.24
CA SER A 381 -67.46 29.63 77.74
C SER A 381 -68.40 29.35 76.57
N GLU A 382 -67.96 28.52 75.64
CA GLU A 382 -68.73 28.19 74.43
C GLU A 382 -70.10 27.56 74.76
N ALA A 383 -70.18 26.85 75.90
CA ALA A 383 -71.41 26.25 76.40
C ALA A 383 -72.43 27.27 76.95
N GLU A 384 -71.96 28.33 77.63
CA GLU A 384 -72.84 29.38 78.15
C GLU A 384 -73.27 30.36 77.05
N LEU A 385 -72.38 30.67 76.10
CA LEU A 385 -72.72 31.49 74.94
C LEU A 385 -73.75 30.80 74.03
N LYS A 386 -73.63 29.47 73.84
CA LYS A 386 -74.61 28.67 73.07
C LYS A 386 -75.98 28.60 73.75
N LYS A 387 -76.02 28.52 75.10
CA LYS A 387 -77.27 28.59 75.87
C LYS A 387 -77.93 29.97 75.80
N ALA A 388 -77.15 31.03 75.61
CA ALA A 388 -77.63 32.39 75.57
C ALA A 388 -78.17 32.82 74.20
N SER A 389 -77.43 32.61 73.10
CA SER A 389 -77.88 32.83 71.72
C SER A 389 -76.86 32.32 70.69
N LYS A 390 -77.35 31.87 69.52
CA LYS A 390 -76.50 31.53 68.35
C LYS A 390 -75.65 32.73 67.88
N ALA A 391 -76.21 33.94 67.91
CA ALA A 391 -75.48 35.16 67.54
C ALA A 391 -74.42 35.57 68.58
N ALA A 392 -74.66 35.31 69.87
CA ALA A 392 -73.66 35.56 70.91
C ALA A 392 -72.45 34.62 70.77
N LEU A 393 -72.68 33.37 70.39
CA LEU A 393 -71.62 32.40 70.10
C LEU A 393 -70.78 32.78 68.87
N GLY A 394 -71.42 33.14 67.75
CA GLY A 394 -70.72 33.53 66.53
C GLY A 394 -69.88 34.80 66.70
N LEU A 395 -70.43 35.83 67.34
CA LEU A 395 -69.70 37.06 67.65
C LEU A 395 -68.60 36.84 68.69
N GLY A 396 -68.84 35.99 69.69
CA GLY A 396 -67.84 35.64 70.71
C GLY A 396 -66.62 34.92 70.14
N ASN A 397 -66.84 33.97 69.22
CA ASN A 397 -65.76 33.23 68.54
C ASN A 397 -64.96 34.13 67.58
N TRP A 398 -65.59 35.13 66.97
CA TRP A 398 -64.89 36.14 66.16
C TRP A 398 -63.97 37.03 66.98
N VAL A 399 -64.44 37.53 68.13
CA VAL A 399 -63.60 38.28 69.06
C VAL A 399 -62.38 37.44 69.50
N ARG A 400 -62.59 36.16 69.84
CA ARG A 400 -61.51 35.23 70.22
C ARG A 400 -60.48 35.01 69.11
N ALA A 401 -60.92 34.91 67.85
CA ALA A 401 -60.01 34.74 66.72
C ALA A 401 -59.22 36.01 66.36
N MET A 402 -59.78 37.20 66.61
CA MET A 402 -59.05 38.46 66.43
C MET A 402 -57.92 38.60 67.46
N VAL A 403 -58.17 38.25 68.72
CA VAL A 403 -57.12 38.22 69.76
C VAL A 403 -55.99 37.23 69.40
N ALA A 404 -56.32 36.04 68.90
CA ALA A 404 -55.33 35.05 68.47
C ALA A 404 -54.50 35.49 67.24
N TYR A 405 -55.07 36.33 66.36
CA TYR A 405 -54.35 36.88 65.20
C TYR A 405 -53.32 37.95 65.57
N ASP A 406 -53.64 38.83 66.53
CA ASP A 406 -52.69 39.84 67.04
C ASP A 406 -51.46 39.20 67.72
N GLU A 407 -51.67 38.14 68.52
CA GLU A 407 -50.57 37.41 69.16
C GLU A 407 -49.61 36.77 68.14
N ALA A 408 -50.14 36.25 67.04
CA ALA A 408 -49.32 35.66 65.97
C ALA A 408 -48.55 36.71 65.17
N MET A 409 -49.16 37.85 64.86
CA MET A 409 -48.51 38.92 64.10
C MET A 409 -47.35 39.57 64.88
N LYS A 410 -47.42 39.62 66.22
CA LYS A 410 -46.29 40.04 67.09
C LYS A 410 -45.07 39.13 66.97
N ILE A 411 -45.26 37.84 66.67
CA ILE A 411 -44.17 36.86 66.49
C ILE A 411 -43.64 36.88 65.05
N VAL A 412 -44.53 37.05 64.06
CA VAL A 412 -44.20 36.97 62.63
C VAL A 412 -43.50 38.24 62.11
N THR A 413 -43.85 39.42 62.63
CA THR A 413 -43.28 40.71 62.16
C THR A 413 -41.75 40.82 62.31
N PRO A 414 -41.14 40.52 63.49
CA PRO A 414 -39.68 40.54 63.61
C PRO A 414 -39.00 39.45 62.76
N LYS A 415 -39.65 38.31 62.50
CA LYS A 415 -39.08 37.25 61.65
C LYS A 415 -39.09 37.64 60.16
N LYS A 416 -40.09 38.40 59.69
CA LYS A 416 -40.13 38.94 58.31
C LYS A 416 -39.00 39.94 58.03
N ILE A 417 -38.64 40.77 59.02
CA ILE A 417 -37.53 41.73 58.89
C ILE A 417 -36.21 40.97 58.79
N LYS A 418 -35.99 39.99 59.67
CA LYS A 418 -34.80 39.12 59.62
C LYS A 418 -34.69 38.30 58.33
N LEU A 419 -35.82 37.87 57.76
CA LEU A 419 -35.85 37.20 56.46
C LEU A 419 -35.39 38.13 55.33
N ALA A 420 -35.83 39.39 55.33
CA ALA A 420 -35.42 40.36 54.33
C ALA A 420 -33.92 40.72 54.43
N GLU A 421 -33.38 40.83 55.65
CA GLU A 421 -31.94 41.04 55.89
C GLU A 421 -31.11 39.83 55.43
N ALA A 422 -31.53 38.60 55.75
CA ALA A 422 -30.86 37.38 55.31
C ALA A 422 -30.91 37.20 53.78
N GLN A 423 -32.02 37.57 53.13
CA GLN A 423 -32.16 37.55 51.68
C GLN A 423 -31.27 38.59 50.98
N ALA A 424 -31.05 39.77 51.60
CA ALA A 424 -30.12 40.77 51.08
C ALA A 424 -28.67 40.29 51.15
N GLN A 425 -28.26 39.70 52.28
CA GLN A 425 -26.92 39.13 52.47
C GLN A 425 -26.67 37.93 51.52
N LEU A 426 -27.69 37.10 51.29
CA LEU A 426 -27.64 36.02 50.31
C LEU A 426 -27.41 36.55 48.90
N LYS A 427 -28.08 37.65 48.52
CA LYS A 427 -27.94 38.24 47.19
C LYS A 427 -26.53 38.79 46.96
N GLU A 428 -25.94 39.48 47.94
CA GLU A 428 -24.56 39.96 47.85
C GLU A 428 -23.54 38.80 47.76
N ALA A 429 -23.73 37.74 48.56
CA ALA A 429 -22.88 36.55 48.50
C ALA A 429 -23.01 35.80 47.16
N GLN A 430 -24.22 35.76 46.58
CA GLN A 430 -24.49 35.16 45.27
C GLN A 430 -23.82 35.95 44.13
N GLU A 431 -23.88 37.29 44.16
CA GLU A 431 -23.24 38.15 43.15
C GLU A 431 -21.70 38.04 43.21
N ALA A 432 -21.12 37.96 44.41
CA ALA A 432 -19.69 37.70 44.58
C ALA A 432 -19.30 36.33 44.00
N TRP A 433 -20.02 35.27 44.38
CA TRP A 433 -19.79 33.91 43.88
C TRP A 433 -19.94 33.79 42.36
N ASP A 434 -20.96 34.41 41.77
CA ASP A 434 -21.16 34.40 40.32
C ASP A 434 -20.02 35.12 39.58
N SER A 435 -19.52 36.23 40.13
CA SER A 435 -18.37 36.95 39.59
C SER A 435 -17.07 36.14 39.68
N ALA A 436 -16.78 35.53 40.84
CA ALA A 436 -15.61 34.71 41.02
C ALA A 436 -15.66 33.44 40.16
N ARG A 437 -16.83 32.82 40.02
CA ARG A 437 -17.08 31.68 39.13
C ARG A 437 -16.87 32.04 37.66
N ALA A 438 -17.32 33.21 37.21
CA ALA A 438 -17.09 33.68 35.85
C ALA A 438 -15.59 33.92 35.57
N LEU A 439 -14.87 34.51 36.53
CA LEU A 439 -13.42 34.69 36.43
C LEU A 439 -12.66 33.36 36.42
N LEU A 440 -13.10 32.37 37.18
CA LEU A 440 -12.52 31.02 37.14
C LEU A 440 -12.74 30.38 35.77
N ALA A 441 -13.96 30.42 35.24
CA ALA A 441 -14.31 29.85 33.94
C ALA A 441 -13.48 30.45 32.77
N GLU A 442 -13.23 31.76 32.79
CA GLU A 442 -12.38 32.42 31.79
C GLU A 442 -10.93 31.95 31.86
N VAL A 443 -10.34 31.85 33.06
CA VAL A 443 -8.95 31.38 33.21
C VAL A 443 -8.84 29.87 32.91
N GLU A 444 -9.83 29.06 33.28
CA GLU A 444 -9.91 27.65 32.91
C GLU A 444 -9.97 27.45 31.39
N GLU A 445 -10.73 28.29 30.67
CA GLU A 445 -10.78 28.27 29.20
C GLU A 445 -9.45 28.67 28.57
N GLN A 446 -8.75 29.65 29.14
CA GLN A 446 -7.40 30.03 28.70
C GLN A 446 -6.40 28.89 28.93
N VAL A 447 -6.45 28.22 30.09
CA VAL A 447 -5.64 27.02 30.36
C VAL A 447 -5.97 25.92 29.38
N ARG A 448 -7.25 25.65 29.09
CA ARG A 448 -7.64 24.61 28.13
C ARG A 448 -7.07 24.86 26.73
N LYS A 449 -7.14 26.09 26.22
CA LYS A 449 -6.54 26.46 24.92
C LYS A 449 -5.01 26.34 24.95
N LEU A 450 -4.37 26.72 26.04
CA LEU A 450 -2.92 26.56 26.22
C LEU A 450 -2.51 25.08 26.31
N GLU A 451 -3.34 24.23 26.93
CA GLU A 451 -3.12 22.78 26.95
C GLU A 451 -3.25 22.17 25.56
N GLU A 452 -4.27 22.55 24.79
CA GLU A 452 -4.45 22.08 23.41
C GLU A 452 -3.24 22.48 22.54
N THR A 453 -2.88 23.75 22.53
CA THR A 453 -1.71 24.24 21.77
C THR A 453 -0.39 23.62 22.23
N PHE A 454 -0.22 23.36 23.53
CA PHE A 454 0.94 22.63 24.06
C PHE A 454 0.97 21.18 23.58
N THR A 455 -0.17 20.47 23.62
CA THR A 455 -0.23 19.08 23.13
C THR A 455 0.10 18.98 21.65
N GLU A 456 -0.43 19.88 20.81
CA GLU A 456 -0.09 19.96 19.39
C GLU A 456 1.41 20.25 19.17
N ALA A 457 1.99 21.16 19.93
CA ALA A 457 3.41 21.51 19.83
C ALA A 457 4.31 20.33 20.23
N GLU A 458 3.96 19.60 21.30
CA GLU A 458 4.69 18.42 21.75
C GLU A 458 4.55 17.24 20.77
N GLU A 459 3.38 17.07 20.12
CA GLU A 459 3.23 16.10 19.03
C GLU A 459 4.07 16.44 17.81
N LYS A 460 4.08 17.71 17.38
CA LYS A 460 4.95 18.20 16.29
C LYS A 460 6.41 17.95 16.59
N LYS A 461 6.86 18.28 17.81
CA LYS A 461 8.22 18.04 18.28
C LYS A 461 8.57 16.54 18.28
N LYS A 462 7.72 15.68 18.83
CA LYS A 462 7.92 14.22 18.82
C LYS A 462 8.01 13.67 17.41
N LYS A 463 7.18 14.17 16.49
CA LYS A 463 7.22 13.79 15.08
C LYS A 463 8.53 14.21 14.42
N LEU A 464 8.94 15.47 14.59
CA LEU A 464 10.23 15.97 14.08
C LEU A 464 11.43 15.20 14.65
N GLN A 465 11.39 14.83 15.93
CA GLN A 465 12.42 14.03 16.57
C GLN A 465 12.48 12.61 15.99
N LYS A 466 11.33 11.98 15.78
CA LYS A 466 11.24 10.66 15.13
C LYS A 466 11.75 10.71 13.69
N ASP A 467 11.33 11.71 12.92
CA ASP A 467 11.74 11.89 11.51
C ASP A 467 13.26 12.10 11.42
N ARG A 468 13.85 12.87 12.34
CA ARG A 468 15.30 13.04 12.46
C ARG A 468 16.01 11.72 12.78
N ASP A 469 15.54 10.99 13.80
CA ASP A 469 16.16 9.73 14.21
C ASP A 469 16.07 8.67 13.10
N ASP A 470 14.94 8.59 12.41
CA ASP A 470 14.75 7.68 11.29
C ASP A 470 15.62 8.09 10.08
N CYS A 471 15.74 9.38 9.79
CA CYS A 471 16.65 9.90 8.75
C CYS A 471 18.12 9.59 9.08
N GLN A 472 18.55 9.85 10.33
CA GLN A 472 19.90 9.53 10.79
C GLN A 472 20.22 8.04 10.65
N ARG A 473 19.30 7.16 11.07
CA ARG A 473 19.48 5.70 10.94
C ARG A 473 19.56 5.27 9.48
N LYS A 474 18.73 5.83 8.60
CA LYS A 474 18.77 5.56 7.15
C LYS A 474 20.10 6.00 6.56
N LEU A 475 20.57 7.18 6.92
CA LEU A 475 21.81 7.78 6.44
C LEU A 475 23.04 6.97 6.89
N THR A 476 23.11 6.57 8.15
CA THR A 476 24.19 5.69 8.63
C THR A 476 24.21 4.36 7.87
N ARG A 477 23.05 3.70 7.74
CA ARG A 477 22.98 2.42 7.01
C ARG A 477 23.35 2.55 5.53
N ALA A 478 22.91 3.64 4.89
CA ALA A 478 23.20 3.89 3.48
C ALA A 478 24.68 4.27 3.26
N GLY A 479 25.27 5.06 4.18
CA GLY A 479 26.69 5.36 4.21
C GLY A 479 27.54 4.09 4.34
N ASP A 480 27.26 3.24 5.33
CA ASP A 480 27.96 1.96 5.52
C ASP A 480 27.87 1.06 4.28
N LEU A 481 26.72 1.05 3.60
CA LEU A 481 26.52 0.26 2.38
C LEU A 481 27.33 0.82 1.20
N ILE A 482 27.33 2.14 1.02
CA ILE A 482 28.12 2.80 -0.03
C ILE A 482 29.61 2.59 0.20
N GLU A 483 30.08 2.68 1.45
CA GLU A 483 31.48 2.45 1.80
C GLU A 483 31.90 1.00 1.49
N LYS A 484 31.07 0.01 1.89
CA LYS A 484 31.33 -1.40 1.56
C LYS A 484 31.31 -1.68 0.06
N LEU A 485 30.46 -0.96 -0.68
CA LEU A 485 30.34 -1.11 -2.14
C LEU A 485 31.31 -0.22 -2.92
N ALA A 486 32.12 0.63 -2.27
CA ALA A 486 33.02 1.55 -2.97
C ALA A 486 34.11 0.79 -3.75
N GLY A 487 34.73 -0.22 -3.13
CA GLY A 487 35.72 -1.07 -3.81
C GLY A 487 35.13 -1.92 -4.93
N GLU A 488 33.90 -2.42 -4.73
CA GLU A 488 33.14 -3.13 -5.77
C GLU A 488 32.77 -2.21 -6.93
N ASN A 489 32.39 -0.96 -6.66
CA ASN A 489 32.06 0.04 -7.68
C ASN A 489 33.27 0.32 -8.59
N GLU A 490 34.46 0.57 -8.03
CA GLU A 490 35.67 0.73 -8.82
C GLU A 490 35.99 -0.51 -9.68
N SER A 491 35.78 -1.69 -9.10
CA SER A 491 35.97 -2.97 -9.80
C SER A 491 34.96 -3.14 -10.95
N TRP A 492 33.70 -2.80 -10.74
CA TRP A 492 32.65 -2.86 -11.76
C TRP A 492 32.87 -1.85 -12.89
N VAL A 493 33.38 -0.65 -12.58
CA VAL A 493 33.78 0.33 -13.60
C VAL A 493 34.91 -0.21 -14.48
N LYS A 494 35.95 -0.78 -13.87
CA LYS A 494 37.07 -1.41 -14.60
C LYS A 494 36.60 -2.59 -15.44
N LEU A 495 35.76 -3.47 -14.87
CA LEU A 495 35.18 -4.61 -15.57
C LEU A 495 34.27 -4.16 -16.72
N LEU A 496 33.46 -3.12 -16.53
CA LEU A 496 32.61 -2.59 -17.58
C LEU A 496 33.44 -2.06 -18.75
N ALA A 497 34.48 -1.27 -18.46
CA ALA A 497 35.39 -0.75 -19.48
C ALA A 497 36.07 -1.89 -20.26
N SER A 498 36.62 -2.88 -19.53
CA SER A 498 37.25 -4.06 -20.15
C SER A 498 36.27 -4.86 -21.01
N ASN A 499 35.03 -5.09 -20.55
CA ASN A 499 34.01 -5.80 -21.35
C ASN A 499 33.55 -4.99 -22.57
N GLN A 500 33.53 -3.65 -22.48
CA GLN A 500 33.23 -2.79 -23.63
C GLN A 500 34.35 -2.86 -24.67
N GLU A 501 35.60 -2.85 -24.25
CA GLU A 501 36.75 -3.07 -25.12
C GLU A 501 36.71 -4.47 -25.76
N SER A 502 36.44 -5.52 -24.97
CA SER A 502 36.26 -6.88 -25.50
C SER A 502 35.13 -6.96 -26.52
N ARG A 503 34.06 -6.17 -26.37
CA ARG A 503 32.97 -6.10 -27.36
C ARG A 503 33.44 -5.52 -28.70
N GLU A 504 34.37 -4.57 -28.68
CA GLU A 504 34.95 -4.01 -29.92
C GLU A 504 35.89 -5.00 -30.61
N HIS A 505 36.68 -5.75 -29.84
CA HIS A 505 37.60 -6.76 -30.38
C HIS A 505 36.91 -8.08 -30.79
N LEU A 506 35.67 -8.27 -30.36
CA LEU A 506 34.93 -9.52 -30.49
C LEU A 506 34.83 -10.02 -31.94
N VAL A 507 34.64 -9.11 -32.90
CA VAL A 507 34.44 -9.48 -34.32
C VAL A 507 35.68 -10.18 -34.87
N GLY A 508 36.87 -9.59 -34.66
CA GLY A 508 38.14 -10.16 -35.09
C GLY A 508 38.46 -11.48 -34.38
N ASP A 509 38.29 -11.51 -33.06
CA ASP A 509 38.60 -12.68 -32.24
C ASP A 509 37.70 -13.88 -32.57
N VAL A 510 36.40 -13.65 -32.79
CA VAL A 510 35.46 -14.70 -33.20
C VAL A 510 35.73 -15.16 -34.63
N LEU A 511 36.19 -14.28 -35.53
CA LEU A 511 36.54 -14.67 -36.89
C LEU A 511 37.72 -15.66 -36.90
N ILE A 512 38.78 -15.36 -36.15
CA ILE A 512 39.92 -16.28 -36.00
C ILE A 512 39.47 -17.58 -35.33
N ALA A 513 38.69 -17.50 -34.25
CA ALA A 513 38.19 -18.70 -33.56
C ALA A 513 37.35 -19.60 -34.48
N SER A 514 36.52 -19.00 -35.34
CA SER A 514 35.72 -19.73 -36.32
C SER A 514 36.59 -20.39 -37.39
N GLY A 515 37.66 -19.72 -37.83
CA GLY A 515 38.68 -20.31 -38.70
C GLY A 515 39.40 -21.49 -38.06
N VAL A 516 39.71 -21.39 -36.76
CA VAL A 516 40.33 -22.48 -36.00
C VAL A 516 39.41 -23.70 -35.96
N ILE A 517 38.13 -23.51 -35.66
CA ILE A 517 37.13 -24.59 -35.60
C ILE A 517 36.91 -25.21 -36.99
N ALA A 518 36.78 -24.39 -38.03
CA ALA A 518 36.45 -24.88 -39.37
C ALA A 518 37.61 -25.60 -40.08
N TYR A 519 38.85 -25.14 -39.88
CA TYR A 519 40.01 -25.63 -40.63
C TYR A 519 41.11 -26.27 -39.78
N LEU A 520 41.40 -25.71 -38.61
CA LEU A 520 42.66 -26.00 -37.91
C LEU A 520 42.62 -27.24 -37.02
N GLY A 521 41.46 -27.87 -36.85
CA GLY A 521 41.29 -29.07 -36.02
C GLY A 521 42.24 -30.24 -36.36
N VAL A 522 42.58 -30.43 -37.64
CA VAL A 522 43.46 -31.53 -38.11
C VAL A 522 44.96 -31.25 -37.91
N PHE A 523 45.33 -29.98 -37.73
CA PHE A 523 46.73 -29.57 -37.70
C PHE A 523 47.31 -29.62 -36.28
N ILE A 524 48.61 -29.90 -36.20
CA ILE A 524 49.36 -29.84 -34.94
C ILE A 524 49.61 -28.37 -34.52
N ASN A 525 49.95 -28.17 -33.25
CA ASN A 525 50.04 -26.85 -32.62
C ASN A 525 50.93 -25.84 -33.36
N SER A 526 52.05 -26.28 -33.97
CA SER A 526 52.94 -25.38 -34.72
C SER A 526 52.24 -24.70 -35.89
N TYR A 527 51.57 -25.47 -36.76
CA TYR A 527 50.82 -24.89 -37.87
C TYR A 527 49.61 -24.09 -37.40
N ARG A 528 48.97 -24.47 -36.29
CA ARG A 528 47.86 -23.68 -35.72
C ARG A 528 48.34 -22.28 -35.34
N LYS A 529 49.45 -22.19 -34.60
CA LYS A 529 50.06 -20.91 -34.18
C LYS A 529 50.52 -20.08 -35.36
N ASP A 530 51.16 -20.70 -36.36
CA ASP A 530 51.56 -20.01 -37.58
C ASP A 530 50.33 -19.41 -38.29
N CYS A 531 49.23 -20.16 -38.42
CA CYS A 531 48.02 -19.68 -39.06
C CYS A 531 47.32 -18.57 -38.27
N THR A 532 47.12 -18.75 -36.95
CA THR A 532 46.46 -17.73 -36.13
C THR A 532 47.25 -16.42 -36.10
N LYS A 533 48.59 -16.49 -36.06
CA LYS A 533 49.45 -15.31 -36.16
C LYS A 533 49.26 -14.58 -37.49
N ASN A 534 49.34 -15.30 -38.62
CA ASN A 534 49.15 -14.71 -39.94
C ASN A 534 47.75 -14.10 -40.10
N TRP A 535 46.70 -14.74 -39.56
CA TRP A 535 45.36 -14.19 -39.58
C TRP A 535 45.22 -12.94 -38.72
N GLY A 536 45.87 -12.89 -37.56
CA GLY A 536 45.93 -11.68 -36.73
C GLY A 536 46.65 -10.52 -37.40
N GLU A 537 47.73 -10.77 -38.15
CA GLU A 537 48.41 -9.74 -38.97
C GLU A 537 47.47 -9.20 -40.05
N MET A 538 46.69 -10.08 -40.70
CA MET A 538 45.71 -9.65 -41.69
C MET A 538 44.54 -8.85 -41.12
N LEU A 539 44.04 -9.18 -39.93
CA LEU A 539 43.00 -8.37 -39.27
C LEU A 539 43.47 -6.91 -39.13
N LYS A 540 44.74 -6.71 -38.76
CA LYS A 540 45.36 -5.39 -38.64
C LYS A 540 45.48 -4.67 -39.99
N GLU A 541 45.81 -5.39 -41.07
CA GLU A 541 45.87 -4.81 -42.42
C GLU A 541 44.50 -4.29 -42.90
N PHE A 542 43.42 -4.98 -42.56
CA PHE A 542 42.05 -4.61 -42.94
C PHE A 542 41.36 -3.65 -41.96
N GLY A 543 42.03 -3.23 -40.88
CA GLY A 543 41.47 -2.30 -39.88
C GLY A 543 40.56 -2.94 -38.82
N ILE A 544 40.39 -4.26 -38.86
CA ILE A 544 39.49 -4.97 -37.95
C ILE A 544 40.13 -5.07 -36.58
N LYS A 545 39.45 -4.53 -35.57
CA LYS A 545 39.90 -4.60 -34.18
C LYS A 545 39.88 -6.04 -33.67
N SER A 546 40.97 -6.45 -33.02
CA SER A 546 41.14 -7.76 -32.39
C SER A 546 42.06 -7.64 -31.19
N SER A 547 42.06 -8.66 -30.33
CA SER A 547 43.01 -8.75 -29.22
C SER A 547 44.47 -8.85 -29.72
N GLU A 548 45.43 -8.34 -28.94
CA GLU A 548 46.85 -8.34 -29.33
C GLU A 548 47.43 -9.75 -29.47
N GLU A 549 47.04 -10.65 -28.56
CA GLU A 549 47.37 -12.08 -28.59
C GLU A 549 46.07 -12.89 -28.65
N PHE A 550 45.92 -13.69 -29.72
CA PHE A 550 44.76 -14.56 -29.87
C PHE A 550 44.93 -15.85 -29.06
N SER A 551 43.90 -16.18 -28.28
CA SER A 551 43.79 -17.42 -27.52
C SER A 551 42.37 -17.98 -27.63
N LEU A 552 42.25 -19.21 -28.16
CA LEU A 552 40.94 -19.86 -28.32
C LEU A 552 40.23 -20.08 -26.97
N GLN A 553 41.01 -20.32 -25.92
CA GLN A 553 40.52 -20.52 -24.56
C GLN A 553 39.94 -19.26 -23.96
N ASP A 554 40.51 -18.09 -24.25
CA ASP A 554 40.00 -16.82 -23.72
C ASP A 554 38.73 -16.38 -24.48
N VAL A 555 38.66 -16.65 -25.78
CA VAL A 555 37.50 -16.27 -26.61
C VAL A 555 36.30 -17.20 -26.39
N LEU A 556 36.51 -18.51 -26.43
CA LEU A 556 35.43 -19.51 -26.40
C LEU A 556 35.43 -20.42 -25.17
N GLY A 557 36.52 -20.46 -24.41
CA GLY A 557 36.65 -21.30 -23.24
C GLY A 557 35.86 -20.76 -22.05
N ASN A 558 35.22 -21.67 -21.32
CA ASN A 558 34.66 -21.38 -20.01
C ASN A 558 35.59 -22.01 -18.95
N PRO A 559 36.22 -21.21 -18.06
CA PRO A 559 37.15 -21.73 -17.05
C PRO A 559 36.55 -22.85 -16.17
N VAL A 560 35.25 -22.78 -15.86
CA VAL A 560 34.56 -23.79 -15.05
C VAL A 560 34.43 -25.12 -15.80
N GLU A 561 34.07 -25.06 -17.08
CA GLU A 561 33.95 -26.26 -17.90
C GLU A 561 35.31 -26.88 -18.23
N ILE A 562 36.31 -26.05 -18.52
CA ILE A 562 37.70 -26.52 -18.75
C ILE A 562 38.19 -27.28 -17.53
N ARG A 563 37.94 -26.76 -16.32
CA ARG A 563 38.28 -27.44 -15.07
C ARG A 563 37.53 -28.77 -14.92
N ASN A 564 36.26 -28.82 -15.29
CA ASN A 564 35.50 -30.08 -15.29
C ASN A 564 36.07 -31.10 -16.28
N TRP A 565 36.50 -30.67 -17.47
CA TRP A 565 37.16 -31.57 -18.41
C TRP A 565 38.48 -32.10 -17.86
N GLN A 566 39.28 -31.25 -17.19
CA GLN A 566 40.52 -31.66 -16.55
C GLN A 566 40.27 -32.67 -15.40
N ILE A 567 39.20 -32.48 -14.61
CA ILE A 567 38.75 -33.46 -13.61
C ILE A 567 38.39 -34.79 -14.29
N ASN A 568 37.75 -34.72 -15.46
CA ASN A 568 37.44 -35.88 -16.31
C ASN A 568 38.65 -36.36 -17.13
N LYS A 569 39.87 -36.14 -16.63
CA LYS A 569 41.13 -36.64 -17.19
C LYS A 569 41.54 -36.05 -18.54
N LEU A 570 40.97 -34.92 -18.96
CA LEU A 570 41.54 -34.14 -20.06
C LEU A 570 42.91 -33.59 -19.61
N PRO A 571 43.98 -33.75 -20.41
CA PRO A 571 45.26 -33.13 -20.13
C PRO A 571 45.15 -31.60 -19.97
N SER A 572 45.96 -31.03 -19.07
CA SER A 572 45.94 -29.59 -18.78
C SER A 572 46.72 -28.73 -19.78
N ASP A 573 47.24 -29.31 -20.85
CA ASP A 573 47.94 -28.56 -21.90
C ASP A 573 46.96 -27.77 -22.79
N SER A 574 47.47 -26.70 -23.41
CA SER A 574 46.66 -25.82 -24.23
C SER A 574 46.13 -26.49 -25.49
N PHE A 575 46.88 -27.43 -26.08
CA PHE A 575 46.47 -28.11 -27.30
C PHE A 575 45.28 -29.05 -27.05
N SER A 576 45.31 -29.81 -25.94
CA SER A 576 44.20 -30.67 -25.51
C SER A 576 42.95 -29.86 -25.17
N THR A 577 43.12 -28.72 -24.50
CA THR A 577 42.02 -27.81 -24.17
C THR A 577 41.40 -27.21 -25.45
N ASP A 578 42.23 -26.77 -26.41
CA ASP A 578 41.75 -26.25 -27.69
C ASP A 578 40.99 -27.31 -28.48
N ASN A 579 41.44 -28.57 -28.47
CA ASN A 579 40.73 -29.67 -29.11
C ASN A 579 39.36 -29.93 -28.46
N ALA A 580 39.24 -29.84 -27.14
CA ALA A 580 37.97 -29.96 -26.45
C ALA A 580 37.02 -28.80 -26.79
N ILE A 581 37.54 -27.57 -26.92
CA ILE A 581 36.76 -26.40 -27.34
C ILE A 581 36.28 -26.55 -28.79
N ILE A 582 37.15 -27.01 -29.69
CA ILE A 582 36.79 -27.29 -31.09
C ILE A 582 35.70 -28.36 -31.12
N LEU A 583 35.84 -29.45 -30.37
CA LEU A 583 34.85 -30.53 -30.30
C LEU A 583 33.48 -30.01 -29.87
N LYS A 584 33.43 -29.17 -28.83
CA LYS A 584 32.18 -28.61 -28.30
C LYS A 584 31.48 -27.66 -29.27
N ASN A 585 32.24 -26.85 -30.00
CA ASN A 585 31.70 -25.80 -30.87
C ASN A 585 31.59 -26.23 -32.35
N SER A 586 31.92 -27.48 -32.68
CA SER A 586 31.78 -28.03 -34.03
C SER A 586 30.35 -28.50 -34.28
N ASP A 587 29.75 -28.09 -35.39
CA ASP A 587 28.43 -28.57 -35.82
C ASP A 587 28.43 -30.05 -36.23
N ARG A 588 29.61 -30.57 -36.59
CA ARG A 588 29.80 -31.94 -37.07
C ARG A 588 30.50 -32.75 -36.01
N TRP A 589 30.16 -34.03 -35.92
CA TRP A 589 30.88 -35.01 -35.12
C TRP A 589 32.33 -35.14 -35.62
N PRO A 590 33.32 -34.64 -34.87
CA PRO A 590 34.71 -34.71 -35.28
C PRO A 590 35.25 -36.13 -35.13
N LEU A 591 36.02 -36.57 -36.11
CA LEU A 591 36.80 -37.80 -35.99
C LEU A 591 38.08 -37.51 -35.21
N MET A 592 38.19 -38.07 -34.01
CA MET A 592 39.38 -37.90 -33.17
C MET A 592 40.47 -38.89 -33.57
N ILE A 593 41.64 -38.37 -33.96
CA ILE A 593 42.84 -39.17 -34.22
C ILE A 593 43.63 -39.25 -32.92
N ASP A 594 43.42 -40.33 -32.15
CA ASP A 594 43.90 -40.47 -30.78
C ASP A 594 44.79 -41.71 -30.61
N PRO A 595 46.07 -41.66 -31.01
CA PRO A 595 46.99 -42.78 -30.86
C PRO A 595 47.36 -43.07 -29.39
N GLN A 596 47.12 -42.13 -28.48
CA GLN A 596 47.46 -42.25 -27.05
C GLN A 596 46.26 -42.66 -26.17
N MET A 597 45.08 -42.88 -26.77
CA MET A 597 43.82 -43.17 -26.08
C MET A 597 43.35 -42.11 -25.07
N GLN A 598 43.90 -40.89 -25.12
CA GLN A 598 43.58 -39.81 -24.19
C GLN A 598 42.15 -39.30 -24.38
N ALA A 599 41.77 -39.04 -25.62
CA ALA A 599 40.42 -38.58 -25.95
C ALA A 599 39.39 -39.66 -25.62
N ASN A 600 39.71 -40.93 -25.88
CA ASN A 600 38.84 -42.06 -25.51
C ASN A 600 38.61 -42.18 -24.01
N ILE A 601 39.62 -41.89 -23.19
CA ILE A 601 39.49 -41.89 -21.73
C ILE A 601 38.60 -40.72 -21.30
N TRP A 602 38.86 -39.52 -21.81
CA TRP A 602 38.10 -38.32 -21.49
C TRP A 602 36.62 -38.45 -21.85
N THR A 603 36.28 -38.91 -23.06
CA THR A 603 34.87 -39.02 -23.48
C THR A 603 34.07 -40.12 -22.78
N LYS A 604 34.74 -41.04 -22.06
CA LYS A 604 34.09 -42.11 -21.29
C LYS A 604 33.85 -41.74 -19.82
N CYS A 605 34.53 -40.71 -19.32
CA CYS A 605 34.35 -40.18 -17.97
C CYS A 605 33.19 -39.19 -17.95
#